data_AF-A0A6A6ZWA0-F1
#
_entry.id   AF-A0A6A6ZWA0-F1
#
_cell.length_a   1.000
_cell.length_b   1.000
_cell.length_c   1.000
_cell.angle_alpha   90.00
_cell.angle_beta   90.00
_cell.angle_gamma   90.00
#
_symmetry.space_group_name_H-M   'P 1'
#
loop_
_entity.id
_entity.type
_entity.pdbx_description
1 polymer ?
#
loop_
_entity_poly.entity_id
_entity_poly.type
_entity_poly.pdbx_seq_one_letter_code
_entity_poly.pdbx_strand_id
1 'polypeptide(L)'
;MRHARTDQTDLEYTCLSYVWGTANATQRIMVNGKPFQVQQNLWEFLHAASIHTEACLRTLWIDALCIDQDNIIERNHQVQQMGSIYSRAKNVIAWIGNDTDIVLLFQLVHDSIRGDSVPFDRDPRLLIEKLENHVYWKRAWITQELLLARSLDFLAREVLVSMNSIREKSIGQVGIVPALYDSLGRLLRNIRNDRGLAPKLIDTIDIFSHKVCADPRDMAYSLIPVSLDGSKLQVDYDCSLSELARNILR
;
A
#
# COMPACT_ATOMS: atom_id res chain seq x y z
N MET A 1 10.60 17.64 2.53
CA MET A 1 9.33 16.90 2.54
C MET A 1 8.45 17.46 3.66
N ARG A 2 7.17 17.74 3.39
CA ARG A 2 6.19 18.12 4.43
C ARG A 2 5.36 16.87 4.75
N HIS A 3 5.24 16.51 6.03
CA HIS A 3 4.29 15.47 6.43
C HIS A 3 2.88 16.07 6.56
N ALA A 4 1.84 15.32 6.19
CA ALA A 4 0.46 15.74 6.43
C ALA A 4 0.05 15.37 7.87
N ARG A 5 -0.61 16.30 8.57
CA ARG A 5 -1.37 16.01 9.79
C ARG A 5 -2.84 15.83 9.42
N THR A 6 -3.53 14.93 10.11
CA THR A 6 -4.93 14.55 9.85
C THR A 6 -5.97 15.64 10.17
N ASP A 7 -5.55 16.77 10.75
CA ASP A 7 -6.39 17.91 11.15
C ASP A 7 -6.52 19.02 10.09
N GLN A 8 -5.80 18.94 8.96
CA GLN A 8 -5.88 19.93 7.89
C GLN A 8 -6.85 19.47 6.78
N THR A 9 -8.05 20.05 6.76
CA THR A 9 -9.16 19.64 5.88
C THR A 9 -8.99 19.96 4.38
N ASP A 10 -8.02 20.81 4.01
CA ASP A 10 -7.77 21.24 2.61
C ASP A 10 -6.43 20.75 2.04
N LEU A 11 -5.69 19.91 2.75
CA LEU A 11 -4.38 19.44 2.27
C LEU A 11 -4.56 18.20 1.38
N GLU A 12 -4.27 18.32 0.09
CA GLU A 12 -4.07 17.13 -0.75
C GLU A 12 -2.79 16.39 -0.31
N TYR A 13 -2.92 15.12 0.02
CA TYR A 13 -1.80 14.24 0.36
C TYR A 13 -1.87 12.91 -0.37
N THR A 14 -0.72 12.26 -0.46
CA THR A 14 -0.56 10.90 -0.99
C THR A 14 -0.17 9.98 0.15
N CYS A 15 -0.83 8.84 0.27
CA CYS A 15 -0.43 7.81 1.23
C CYS A 15 0.65 6.91 0.62
N LEU A 16 1.61 6.51 1.45
CA LEU A 16 2.50 5.40 1.14
C LEU A 16 1.87 4.08 1.59
N SER A 17 1.92 3.08 0.73
CA SER A 17 1.65 1.68 1.07
C SER A 17 2.94 0.89 0.86
N TYR A 18 3.47 0.27 1.90
CA TYR A 18 4.78 -0.42 1.84
C TYR A 18 4.92 -1.51 2.90
N VAL A 19 5.90 -2.38 2.69
CA VAL A 19 6.30 -3.38 3.68
C VAL A 19 7.25 -2.76 4.68
N TRP A 20 6.93 -2.79 5.96
CA TRP A 20 7.93 -2.44 6.99
C TRP A 20 9.11 -3.42 6.90
N GLY A 21 10.32 -2.88 6.91
CA GLY A 21 11.56 -3.66 6.85
C GLY A 21 11.94 -4.29 8.18
N THR A 22 13.08 -4.98 8.20
CA THR A 22 13.66 -5.53 9.43
C THR A 22 14.30 -4.43 10.27
N ALA A 23 14.05 -4.42 11.58
CA ALA A 23 14.47 -3.37 12.53
C ALA A 23 15.99 -3.09 12.60
N ASN A 24 16.83 -3.99 12.10
CA ASN A 24 18.29 -3.93 12.30
C ASN A 24 19.03 -2.98 11.35
N ALA A 25 18.38 -2.44 10.32
CA ALA A 25 18.98 -1.49 9.39
C ALA A 25 18.18 -0.19 9.37
N THR A 26 18.66 0.82 10.11
CA THR A 26 18.06 2.16 10.15
C THR A 26 18.94 3.20 9.48
N GLN A 27 18.29 4.17 8.86
CA GLN A 27 18.90 5.34 8.23
C GLN A 27 18.33 6.61 8.87
N ARG A 28 19.09 7.70 8.84
CA ARG A 28 18.62 8.99 9.33
C ARG A 28 18.03 9.82 8.21
N ILE A 29 16.88 10.42 8.48
CA ILE A 29 16.25 11.44 7.65
C ILE A 29 15.96 12.69 8.49
N MET A 30 15.59 13.79 7.83
CA MET A 30 15.15 15.02 8.50
C MET A 30 13.64 15.19 8.36
N VAL A 31 12.94 15.21 9.49
CA VAL A 31 11.50 15.48 9.57
C VAL A 31 11.31 16.76 10.36
N ASN A 32 10.76 17.80 9.72
CA ASN A 32 10.59 19.14 10.30
C ASN A 32 11.87 19.70 10.96
N GLY A 33 13.01 19.50 10.30
CA GLY A 33 14.31 19.97 10.81
C GLY A 33 14.89 19.16 11.98
N LYS A 34 14.24 18.06 12.38
CA LYS A 34 14.76 17.14 13.41
C LYS A 34 15.22 15.82 12.78
N PRO A 35 16.33 15.24 13.24
CA PRO A 35 16.76 13.92 12.80
C PRO A 35 15.75 12.87 13.29
N PHE A 36 15.35 11.97 12.39
CA PHE A 36 14.45 10.87 12.67
C PHE A 36 15.03 9.58 12.06
N GLN A 37 14.89 8.46 12.77
CA GLN A 37 15.36 7.16 12.29
C GLN A 37 14.24 6.44 11.54
N VAL A 38 14.53 5.99 10.33
CA VAL A 38 13.63 5.16 9.54
C VAL A 38 14.31 3.87 9.16
N GLN A 39 13.53 2.82 8.93
CA GLN A 39 14.06 1.56 8.43
C GLN A 39 14.53 1.71 6.97
N GLN A 40 15.46 0.84 6.57
CA GLN A 40 16.08 0.84 5.25
C GLN A 40 15.06 0.92 4.10
N ASN A 41 13.98 0.13 4.15
CA ASN A 41 12.98 0.11 3.08
C ASN A 41 12.25 1.46 2.90
N LEU A 42 11.95 2.15 4.00
CA LEU A 42 11.34 3.48 3.95
C LEU A 42 12.34 4.52 3.45
N TRP A 43 13.61 4.42 3.87
CA TRP A 43 14.66 5.32 3.36
C TRP A 43 14.85 5.18 1.83
N GLU A 44 14.86 3.95 1.32
CA GLU A 44 14.96 3.66 -0.12
C GLU A 44 13.77 4.24 -0.88
N PHE A 45 12.55 4.07 -0.37
CA PHE A 45 11.37 4.71 -0.93
C PHE A 45 11.52 6.24 -0.96
N LEU A 46 11.91 6.86 0.16
CA LEU A 46 12.05 8.32 0.25
C LEU A 46 13.10 8.86 -0.72
N HIS A 47 14.19 8.11 -0.94
CA HIS A 47 15.21 8.45 -1.93
C HIS A 47 14.65 8.37 -3.35
N ALA A 48 14.02 7.25 -3.72
CA ALA A 48 13.38 7.08 -5.01
C ALA A 48 12.32 8.15 -5.29
N ALA A 49 11.41 8.37 -4.32
CA ALA A 49 10.37 9.39 -4.39
C ALA A 49 10.93 10.81 -4.60
N SER A 50 12.12 11.11 -4.07
CA SER A 50 12.73 12.44 -4.18
C SER A 50 13.19 12.81 -5.59
N ILE A 51 13.36 11.82 -6.47
CA ILE A 51 13.78 12.02 -7.87
C ILE A 51 12.60 12.50 -8.73
N HIS A 52 11.37 12.16 -8.34
CA HIS A 52 10.17 12.60 -9.02
C HIS A 52 9.79 14.03 -8.61
N THR A 53 9.53 14.89 -9.60
CA THR A 53 9.15 16.30 -9.39
C THR A 53 7.62 16.50 -9.28
N GLU A 54 6.87 15.43 -9.52
CA GLU A 54 5.41 15.37 -9.55
C GLU A 54 4.79 15.80 -8.22
N ALA A 55 3.65 16.49 -8.31
CA ALA A 55 2.98 17.02 -7.12
C ALA A 55 2.53 15.91 -6.15
N CYS A 56 2.22 14.70 -6.66
CA CYS A 56 1.79 13.56 -5.86
C CYS A 56 2.84 13.10 -4.84
N LEU A 57 4.12 13.44 -5.01
CA LEU A 57 5.20 13.04 -4.12
C LEU A 57 5.69 14.17 -3.18
N ARG A 58 5.01 15.32 -3.18
CA ARG A 58 5.40 16.49 -2.36
C ARG A 58 4.90 16.45 -0.92
N THR A 59 3.70 15.90 -0.72
CA THR A 59 3.04 15.79 0.59
C THR A 59 2.66 14.34 0.82
N LEU A 60 3.44 13.66 1.65
CA LEU A 60 3.25 12.24 1.95
C LEU A 60 2.66 12.06 3.34
N TRP A 61 1.71 11.13 3.44
CA TRP A 61 1.32 10.50 4.68
C TRP A 61 1.96 9.11 4.73
N ILE A 62 2.78 8.88 5.76
CA ILE A 62 3.51 7.63 5.97
C ILE A 62 3.30 7.25 7.43
N ASP A 63 2.70 6.09 7.67
CA ASP A 63 2.34 5.61 9.01
C ASP A 63 3.48 5.74 10.04
N ALA A 64 4.70 5.32 9.67
CA ALA A 64 5.89 5.35 10.53
C ALA A 64 6.41 6.77 10.83
N LEU A 65 5.92 7.79 10.10
CA LEU A 65 6.29 9.20 10.32
C LEU A 65 5.14 10.04 10.87
N CYS A 66 3.90 9.63 10.62
CA CYS A 66 2.69 10.39 10.95
C CYS A 66 1.98 9.87 12.20
N ILE A 67 2.32 8.67 12.69
CA ILE A 67 1.75 8.07 13.90
C ILE A 67 2.89 7.90 14.90
N ASP A 68 2.72 8.45 16.11
CA ASP A 68 3.60 8.13 17.23
C ASP A 68 3.35 6.68 17.67
N GLN A 69 4.28 5.80 17.30
CA GLN A 69 4.17 4.35 17.57
C GLN A 69 4.34 4.02 19.06
N ASP A 70 4.99 4.90 19.82
CA ASP A 70 5.26 4.72 21.25
C ASP A 70 4.11 5.22 22.13
N ASN A 71 3.23 6.07 21.58
CA ASN A 71 2.01 6.55 22.24
C ASN A 71 0.81 5.67 21.87
N ILE A 72 0.50 4.67 22.69
CA ILE A 72 -0.60 3.71 22.43
C ILE A 72 -1.95 4.41 22.24
N ILE A 73 -2.23 5.48 23.01
CA ILE A 73 -3.51 6.20 22.90
C ILE A 73 -3.63 6.86 21.52
N GLU A 74 -2.58 7.55 21.07
CA GLU A 74 -2.55 8.12 19.73
C GLU A 74 -2.60 7.03 18.67
N ARG A 75 -1.79 5.97 18.80
CA ARG A 75 -1.73 4.86 17.85
C ARG A 75 -3.09 4.21 17.67
N ASN A 76 -3.80 3.89 18.75
CA ASN A 76 -5.16 3.35 18.70
C ASN A 76 -6.08 4.28 17.89
N HIS A 77 -6.03 5.59 18.18
CA HIS A 77 -6.86 6.59 17.51
C HIS A 77 -6.52 6.76 16.02
N GLN A 78 -5.25 6.77 15.64
CA GLN A 78 -4.80 6.90 14.26
C GLN A 78 -5.11 5.63 13.46
N VAL A 79 -4.89 4.45 14.04
CA VAL A 79 -5.18 3.16 13.41
C VAL A 79 -6.68 3.00 13.16
N GLN A 80 -7.53 3.42 14.10
CA GLN A 80 -8.98 3.47 13.90
C GLN A 80 -9.37 4.35 12.69
N GLN A 81 -8.57 5.37 12.38
CA GLN A 81 -8.82 6.31 11.29
C GLN A 81 -8.16 5.93 9.96
N MET A 82 -7.29 4.92 9.91
CA MET A 82 -6.51 4.59 8.71
C MET A 82 -7.39 4.41 7.48
N GLY A 83 -8.54 3.73 7.59
CA GLY A 83 -9.46 3.60 6.46
C GLY A 83 -9.95 4.93 5.90
N SER A 84 -10.24 5.90 6.77
CA SER A 84 -10.59 7.25 6.37
C SER A 84 -9.41 8.04 5.78
N ILE A 85 -8.18 7.76 6.21
CA ILE A 85 -6.98 8.42 5.69
C ILE A 85 -6.72 7.96 4.27
N TYR A 86 -6.63 6.64 4.04
CA TYR A 86 -6.39 6.08 2.71
C TYR A 86 -7.52 6.38 1.73
N SER A 87 -8.79 6.33 2.17
CA SER A 87 -9.93 6.68 1.31
C SER A 87 -10.07 8.17 0.97
N ARG A 88 -9.37 9.06 1.68
CA ARG A 88 -9.35 10.51 1.40
C ARG A 88 -8.07 10.98 0.69
N ALA A 89 -7.03 10.16 0.68
CA ALA A 89 -5.81 10.44 -0.05
C ALA A 89 -6.11 10.71 -1.53
N LYS A 90 -5.39 11.67 -2.11
CA LYS A 90 -5.45 11.96 -3.54
C LYS A 90 -4.96 10.76 -4.35
N ASN A 91 -3.92 10.11 -3.84
CA ASN A 91 -3.29 8.95 -4.43
C ASN A 91 -2.73 8.04 -3.34
N VAL A 92 -2.60 6.76 -3.64
CA VAL A 92 -1.80 5.82 -2.86
C VAL A 92 -0.65 5.36 -3.74
N ILE A 93 0.56 5.36 -3.20
CA ILE A 93 1.72 4.80 -3.88
C ILE A 93 2.06 3.47 -3.20
N ALA A 94 1.94 2.39 -3.95
CA ALA A 94 2.42 1.07 -3.57
C ALA A 94 3.91 0.97 -3.86
N TRP A 95 4.73 1.02 -2.81
CA TRP A 95 6.17 0.80 -2.91
C TRP A 95 6.49 -0.69 -2.96
N ILE A 96 6.95 -1.14 -4.13
CA ILE A 96 7.26 -2.54 -4.39
C ILE A 96 8.72 -2.89 -4.07
N GLY A 97 9.59 -1.89 -3.91
CA GLY A 97 10.98 -2.11 -3.53
C GLY A 97 11.95 -2.03 -4.71
N ASN A 98 13.09 -2.71 -4.56
CA ASN A 98 14.24 -2.62 -5.46
C ASN A 98 14.54 -3.92 -6.22
N ASP A 99 13.57 -4.84 -6.32
CA ASP A 99 13.72 -6.08 -7.07
C ASP A 99 13.98 -5.79 -8.55
N THR A 100 15.12 -6.26 -9.08
CA THR A 100 15.60 -5.92 -10.42
C THR A 100 14.68 -6.42 -11.53
N ASP A 101 14.01 -7.57 -11.34
CA ASP A 101 13.09 -8.11 -12.35
C ASP A 101 11.80 -7.26 -12.38
N ILE A 102 11.32 -6.80 -11.22
CA ILE A 102 10.16 -5.90 -11.15
C ILE A 102 10.50 -4.51 -11.68
N VAL A 103 11.69 -3.98 -11.39
CA VAL A 103 12.14 -2.70 -11.97
C VAL A 103 12.19 -2.80 -13.48
N LEU A 104 12.76 -3.88 -14.02
CA LEU A 104 12.79 -4.13 -15.46
C LEU A 104 11.37 -4.19 -16.05
N LEU A 105 10.45 -4.91 -15.41
CA LEU A 105 9.04 -4.96 -15.82
C LEU A 105 8.44 -3.55 -15.96
N PHE A 106 8.66 -2.70 -14.96
CA PHE A 106 8.12 -1.34 -14.96
C PHE A 106 8.77 -0.46 -16.04
N GLN A 107 10.06 -0.63 -16.32
CA GLN A 107 10.75 0.05 -17.42
C GLN A 107 10.17 -0.35 -18.78
N LEU A 108 10.00 -1.65 -19.03
CA LEU A 108 9.40 -2.15 -20.28
C LEU A 108 7.99 -1.59 -20.51
N VAL A 109 7.20 -1.50 -19.44
CA VAL A 109 5.85 -0.91 -19.48
C VAL A 109 5.92 0.58 -19.76
N HIS A 110 6.82 1.31 -19.11
CA HIS A 110 7.02 2.74 -19.34
C HIS A 110 7.40 3.03 -20.80
N ASP A 111 8.38 2.31 -21.34
CA ASP A 111 8.87 2.45 -22.71
C ASP A 111 7.77 2.07 -23.72
N SER A 112 7.03 0.97 -23.46
CA SER A 112 5.90 0.55 -24.30
C SER A 112 4.79 1.60 -24.35
N ILE A 113 4.48 2.28 -23.22
CA ILE A 113 3.48 3.35 -23.16
C ILE A 113 3.90 4.55 -24.02
N ARG A 114 5.21 4.82 -24.11
CA ARG A 114 5.81 5.89 -24.93
C ARG A 114 5.89 5.53 -26.42
N GLY A 115 5.65 4.27 -26.76
CA GLY A 115 5.73 3.76 -28.13
C GLY A 115 7.14 3.35 -28.55
N ASP A 116 8.06 3.22 -27.59
CA ASP A 116 9.42 2.79 -27.84
C ASP A 116 9.43 1.28 -28.12
N SER A 117 10.05 0.86 -29.23
CA SER A 117 10.23 -0.56 -29.53
C SER A 117 11.29 -1.12 -28.58
N VAL A 118 10.89 -2.05 -27.69
CA VAL A 118 11.84 -2.68 -26.77
C VAL A 118 12.13 -4.10 -27.23
N PRO A 119 13.33 -4.39 -27.76
CA PRO A 119 13.77 -5.76 -27.97
C PRO A 119 13.84 -6.44 -26.60
N PHE A 120 13.11 -7.55 -26.44
CA PHE A 120 13.06 -8.23 -25.17
C PHE A 120 13.28 -9.73 -25.33
N ASP A 121 14.42 -10.20 -24.82
CA ASP A 121 14.87 -11.59 -24.94
C ASP A 121 14.33 -12.51 -23.83
N ARG A 122 13.66 -11.96 -22.81
CA ARG A 122 13.03 -12.74 -21.73
C ARG A 122 11.53 -12.85 -21.97
N ASP A 123 10.88 -13.83 -21.35
CA ASP A 123 9.42 -13.91 -21.35
C ASP A 123 8.85 -12.91 -20.31
N PRO A 124 8.08 -11.88 -20.72
CA PRO A 124 7.50 -10.91 -19.78
C PRO A 124 6.60 -11.55 -18.71
N ARG A 125 6.08 -12.76 -18.95
CA ARG A 125 5.29 -13.53 -17.97
C ARG A 125 6.08 -13.85 -16.71
N LEU A 126 7.37 -14.15 -16.84
CA LEU A 126 8.24 -14.44 -15.70
C LEU A 126 8.41 -13.21 -14.81
N LEU A 127 8.50 -12.02 -15.41
CA LEU A 127 8.59 -10.77 -14.64
C LEU A 127 7.28 -10.45 -13.92
N ILE A 128 6.14 -10.67 -14.58
CA ILE A 128 4.82 -10.52 -13.96
C ILE A 128 4.66 -11.51 -12.79
N GLU A 129 5.08 -12.75 -12.96
CA GLU A 129 5.04 -13.77 -11.91
C GLU A 129 5.87 -13.36 -10.68
N LYS A 130 7.03 -12.71 -10.88
CA LYS A 130 7.82 -12.14 -9.78
C LYS A 130 7.03 -11.09 -9.00
N LEU A 131 6.33 -10.21 -9.70
CA LEU A 131 5.46 -9.21 -9.08
C LEU A 131 4.31 -9.88 -8.32
N GLU A 132 3.60 -10.84 -8.94
CA GLU A 132 2.46 -11.56 -8.34
C GLU A 132 2.84 -12.29 -7.04
N ASN A 133 4.07 -12.83 -6.97
CA ASN A 133 4.58 -13.55 -5.80
C ASN A 133 5.29 -12.65 -4.77
N HIS A 134 5.35 -11.33 -5.00
CA HIS A 134 6.11 -10.42 -4.16
C HIS A 134 5.56 -10.35 -2.72
N VAL A 135 6.45 -10.21 -1.73
CA VAL A 135 6.10 -10.20 -0.29
C VAL A 135 5.12 -9.08 0.07
N TYR A 136 5.10 -8.00 -0.71
CA TYR A 136 4.17 -6.87 -0.57
C TYR A 136 2.71 -7.34 -0.45
N TRP A 137 2.27 -8.24 -1.33
CA TRP A 137 0.88 -8.72 -1.35
C TRP A 137 0.50 -9.57 -0.13
N LYS A 138 1.48 -10.09 0.62
CA LYS A 138 1.23 -10.97 1.76
C LYS A 138 0.77 -10.22 3.00
N ARG A 139 1.00 -8.91 3.11
CA ARG A 139 0.69 -8.14 4.31
C ARG A 139 -0.81 -7.84 4.45
N ALA A 140 -1.34 -7.94 5.66
CA ALA A 140 -2.76 -7.69 5.89
C ALA A 140 -3.16 -6.22 5.66
N TRP A 141 -2.37 -5.27 6.19
CA TRP A 141 -2.62 -3.82 6.04
C TRP A 141 -2.80 -3.36 4.59
N ILE A 142 -2.04 -3.94 3.65
CA ILE A 142 -2.11 -3.65 2.21
C ILE A 142 -3.53 -3.86 1.66
N THR A 143 -4.33 -4.74 2.27
CA THR A 143 -5.72 -5.00 1.90
C THR A 143 -6.53 -3.70 1.89
N GLN A 144 -6.62 -2.99 3.03
CA GLN A 144 -7.41 -1.76 3.08
C GLN A 144 -6.71 -0.60 2.34
N GLU A 145 -5.38 -0.55 2.38
CA GLU A 145 -4.62 0.56 1.79
C GLU A 145 -4.85 0.66 0.29
N LEU A 146 -4.93 -0.49 -0.40
CA LEU A 146 -5.19 -0.56 -1.83
C LEU A 146 -6.68 -0.51 -2.16
N LEU A 147 -7.54 -1.19 -1.39
CA LEU A 147 -8.98 -1.21 -1.68
C LEU A 147 -9.65 0.15 -1.55
N LEU A 148 -9.17 0.96 -0.60
CA LEU A 148 -9.74 2.27 -0.31
C LEU A 148 -9.13 3.38 -1.18
N ALA A 149 -8.06 3.09 -1.90
CA ALA A 149 -7.37 4.06 -2.73
C ALA A 149 -8.29 4.61 -3.83
N ARG A 150 -8.38 5.95 -3.94
CA ARG A 150 -9.09 6.62 -5.04
C ARG A 150 -8.32 6.55 -6.37
N SER A 151 -7.00 6.60 -6.24
CA SER A 151 -6.02 6.45 -7.31
C SER A 151 -4.86 5.65 -6.74
N LEU A 152 -4.23 4.82 -7.58
CA LEU A 152 -3.18 3.92 -7.19
C LEU A 152 -2.06 3.93 -8.22
N ASP A 153 -0.84 4.18 -7.77
CA ASP A 153 0.37 4.05 -8.57
C ASP A 153 1.34 3.08 -7.90
N PHE A 154 2.19 2.45 -8.70
CA PHE A 154 3.19 1.51 -8.24
C PHE A 154 4.59 2.08 -8.49
N LEU A 155 5.43 2.05 -7.46
CA LEU A 155 6.80 2.52 -7.54
C LEU A 155 7.76 1.37 -7.23
N ALA A 156 8.68 1.10 -8.15
CA ALA A 156 9.78 0.16 -7.95
C ALA A 156 11.09 0.87 -8.34
N ARG A 157 11.99 1.03 -7.37
CA ARG A 157 13.11 1.98 -7.47
C ARG A 157 12.59 3.34 -7.97
N GLU A 158 13.17 3.90 -9.03
CA GLU A 158 12.82 5.21 -9.59
C GLU A 158 11.75 5.13 -10.69
N VAL A 159 11.17 3.95 -10.91
CA VAL A 159 10.26 3.70 -12.02
C VAL A 159 8.83 3.67 -11.49
N LEU A 160 8.06 4.69 -11.85
CA LEU A 160 6.67 4.85 -11.48
C LEU A 160 5.77 4.35 -12.60
N VAL A 161 4.83 3.47 -12.27
CA VAL A 161 3.78 2.98 -13.17
C VAL A 161 2.42 3.38 -12.61
N SER A 162 1.70 4.24 -13.34
CA SER A 162 0.35 4.65 -12.95
C SER A 162 -0.71 3.66 -13.43
N MET A 163 -1.62 3.26 -12.55
CA MET A 163 -2.75 2.39 -12.92
C MET A 163 -3.63 3.01 -14.00
N ASN A 164 -3.82 4.33 -13.97
CA ASN A 164 -4.62 5.03 -14.98
C ASN A 164 -3.94 4.98 -16.35
N SER A 165 -2.63 5.23 -16.41
CA SER A 165 -1.87 5.19 -17.66
C SER A 165 -1.84 3.79 -18.28
N ILE A 166 -1.60 2.73 -17.49
CA ILE A 166 -1.64 1.36 -18.04
C ILE A 166 -3.07 0.95 -18.44
N ARG A 167 -4.09 1.38 -17.71
CA ARG A 167 -5.50 1.11 -18.07
C ARG A 167 -5.84 1.73 -19.41
N GLU A 168 -5.56 3.02 -19.59
CA GLU A 168 -5.84 3.74 -20.84
C GLU A 168 -5.11 3.11 -22.04
N LYS A 169 -3.85 2.69 -21.85
CA LYS A 169 -3.03 2.09 -22.90
C LYS A 169 -3.31 0.61 -23.13
N SER A 170 -3.93 -0.10 -22.19
CA SER A 170 -4.27 -1.52 -22.33
C SER A 170 -5.42 -1.78 -23.32
N ILE A 171 -6.30 -0.79 -23.55
CA ILE A 171 -7.54 -0.99 -24.31
C ILE A 171 -7.22 -1.32 -25.77
N GLY A 172 -7.63 -2.52 -26.21
CA GLY A 172 -7.50 -2.97 -27.60
C GLY A 172 -6.07 -3.31 -28.03
N GLN A 173 -5.13 -3.42 -27.09
CA GLN A 173 -3.74 -3.77 -27.36
C GLN A 173 -3.39 -5.18 -26.87
N VAL A 174 -2.33 -5.75 -27.42
CA VAL A 174 -1.69 -6.98 -26.92
C VAL A 174 -0.24 -6.63 -26.62
N GLY A 175 0.27 -7.08 -25.47
CA GLY A 175 1.64 -6.83 -25.06
C GLY A 175 1.79 -6.76 -23.55
N ILE A 176 2.91 -6.22 -23.10
CA ILE A 176 3.27 -6.18 -21.68
C ILE A 176 2.35 -5.26 -20.87
N VAL A 177 1.87 -4.17 -21.45
CA VAL A 177 0.99 -3.20 -20.78
C VAL A 177 -0.38 -3.83 -20.42
N PRO A 178 -1.16 -4.42 -21.35
CA PRO A 178 -2.36 -5.16 -21.00
C PRO A 178 -2.10 -6.32 -20.03
N ALA A 179 -1.02 -7.08 -20.23
CA ALA A 179 -0.71 -8.22 -19.36
C ALA A 179 -0.46 -7.81 -17.90
N LEU A 180 0.28 -6.72 -17.69
CA LEU A 180 0.48 -6.15 -16.36
C LEU A 180 -0.83 -5.62 -15.78
N TYR A 181 -1.63 -4.89 -16.57
CA TYR A 181 -2.92 -4.36 -16.11
C TYR A 181 -3.87 -5.49 -15.65
N ASP A 182 -3.96 -6.58 -16.42
CA ASP A 182 -4.76 -7.74 -16.07
C ASP A 182 -4.25 -8.43 -14.80
N SER A 183 -2.93 -8.56 -14.65
CA SER A 183 -2.30 -9.14 -13.46
C SER A 183 -2.58 -8.32 -12.20
N LEU A 184 -2.31 -7.01 -12.23
CA LEU A 184 -2.65 -6.10 -11.13
C LEU A 184 -4.15 -6.11 -10.84
N GLY A 185 -4.99 -6.14 -11.88
CA GLY A 185 -6.43 -6.28 -11.73
C GLY A 185 -6.84 -7.58 -11.02
N ARG A 186 -6.20 -8.71 -11.32
CA ARG A 186 -6.43 -9.98 -10.60
C ARG A 186 -5.99 -9.90 -9.14
N LEU A 187 -4.80 -9.34 -8.88
CA LEU A 187 -4.31 -9.16 -7.51
C LEU A 187 -5.25 -8.28 -6.69
N LEU A 188 -5.71 -7.15 -7.25
CA LEU A 188 -6.67 -6.25 -6.61
C LEU A 188 -8.05 -6.90 -6.44
N ARG A 189 -8.50 -7.72 -7.39
CA ARG A 189 -9.74 -8.52 -7.23
C ARG A 189 -9.60 -9.60 -6.16
N ASN A 190 -8.45 -10.23 -6.01
CA ASN A 190 -8.21 -11.17 -4.89
C ASN A 190 -8.23 -10.46 -3.52
N ILE A 191 -8.06 -9.13 -3.52
CA ILE A 191 -8.24 -8.29 -2.34
C ILE A 191 -9.72 -7.84 -2.24
N ARG A 192 -10.47 -7.72 -3.35
CA ARG A 192 -11.86 -7.27 -3.36
C ARG A 192 -12.83 -8.44 -3.19
N ASN A 193 -13.71 -8.39 -2.20
CA ASN A 193 -14.78 -9.37 -2.11
C ASN A 193 -15.89 -9.02 -3.11
N ASP A 194 -16.00 -9.74 -4.23
CA ASP A 194 -16.93 -9.49 -5.35
C ASP A 194 -18.43 -9.75 -5.02
N ARG A 195 -18.80 -9.93 -3.74
CA ARG A 195 -20.17 -10.27 -3.31
C ARG A 195 -21.18 -9.11 -3.25
N GLY A 196 -20.82 -7.91 -3.73
CA GLY A 196 -21.73 -6.75 -3.83
C GLY A 196 -22.13 -6.07 -2.50
N LEU A 197 -22.05 -6.79 -1.37
CA LEU A 197 -22.12 -6.27 -0.01
C LEU A 197 -20.81 -6.61 0.72
N ALA A 198 -20.31 -5.67 1.54
CA ALA A 198 -19.17 -5.95 2.40
C ALA A 198 -19.52 -7.12 3.34
N PRO A 199 -18.65 -8.13 3.50
CA PRO A 199 -18.85 -9.22 4.46
C PRO A 199 -18.79 -8.70 5.92
N LYS A 200 -19.29 -9.48 6.88
CA LYS A 200 -19.02 -9.19 8.30
C LYS A 200 -17.54 -9.35 8.60
N LEU A 201 -17.04 -8.65 9.62
CA LEU A 201 -15.63 -8.65 9.99
C LEU A 201 -15.08 -10.05 10.20
N ILE A 202 -15.84 -10.95 10.82
CA ILE A 202 -15.41 -12.34 11.03
C ILE A 202 -15.21 -13.10 9.71
N ASP A 203 -16.10 -12.89 8.73
CA ASP A 203 -15.99 -13.50 7.41
C ASP A 203 -14.83 -12.88 6.64
N THR A 204 -14.60 -11.56 6.79
CA THR A 204 -13.45 -10.87 6.19
C THR A 204 -12.14 -11.43 6.74
N ILE A 205 -12.05 -11.66 8.05
CA ILE A 205 -10.86 -12.27 8.69
C ILE A 205 -10.61 -13.67 8.13
N ASP A 206 -11.66 -14.49 7.95
CA ASP A 206 -11.52 -15.83 7.38
C ASP A 206 -10.98 -15.77 5.93
N ILE A 207 -11.54 -14.90 5.10
CA ILE A 207 -11.11 -14.67 3.71
C ILE A 207 -9.62 -14.27 3.64
N PHE A 208 -9.17 -13.39 4.54
CA PHE A 208 -7.81 -12.85 4.55
C PHE A 208 -6.88 -13.52 5.57
N SER A 209 -7.27 -14.67 6.14
CA SER A 209 -6.48 -15.39 7.15
C SER A 209 -5.08 -15.81 6.69
N HIS A 210 -4.87 -15.93 5.37
CA HIS A 210 -3.59 -16.22 4.73
C HIS A 210 -2.61 -15.03 4.73
N LYS A 211 -3.06 -13.81 5.09
CA LYS A 211 -2.21 -12.62 5.16
C LYS A 211 -1.33 -12.64 6.42
N VAL A 212 -0.24 -11.89 6.36
CA VAL A 212 0.80 -11.83 7.39
C VAL A 212 0.69 -10.53 8.18
N CYS A 213 0.77 -10.66 9.51
CA CYS A 213 0.84 -9.58 10.49
C CYS A 213 1.93 -9.88 11.52
N ALA A 214 2.59 -8.85 12.04
CA ALA A 214 3.53 -9.01 13.16
C ALA A 214 2.77 -9.10 14.49
N ASP A 215 1.81 -8.20 14.71
CA ASP A 215 0.84 -8.29 15.80
C ASP A 215 -0.44 -9.00 15.29
N PRO A 216 -0.91 -10.09 15.91
CA PRO A 216 -2.15 -10.75 15.48
C PRO A 216 -3.39 -9.84 15.46
N ARG A 217 -3.41 -8.77 16.27
CA ARG A 217 -4.53 -7.80 16.31
C ARG A 217 -4.66 -7.03 14.99
N ASP A 218 -3.54 -6.81 14.30
CA ASP A 218 -3.51 -6.13 13.01
C ASP A 218 -4.36 -6.86 11.96
N MET A 219 -4.55 -8.18 12.07
CA MET A 219 -5.44 -8.91 11.17
C MET A 219 -6.86 -8.35 11.26
N ALA A 220 -7.40 -8.18 12.46
CA ALA A 220 -8.74 -7.61 12.64
C ALA A 220 -8.76 -6.11 12.31
N TYR A 221 -7.78 -5.35 12.81
CA TYR A 221 -7.76 -3.89 12.65
C TYR A 221 -7.57 -3.45 11.19
N SER A 222 -6.77 -4.18 10.41
CA SER A 222 -6.59 -3.89 8.99
C SER A 222 -7.84 -4.11 8.14
N LEU A 223 -8.82 -4.85 8.64
CA LEU A 223 -10.03 -5.24 7.93
C LEU A 223 -11.28 -4.46 8.39
N ILE A 224 -11.16 -3.63 9.43
CA ILE A 224 -12.25 -2.78 9.94
C ILE A 224 -12.94 -1.99 8.81
N PRO A 225 -12.23 -1.25 7.94
CA PRO A 225 -12.91 -0.35 7.01
C PRO A 225 -13.52 -1.04 5.79
N VAL A 226 -13.15 -2.30 5.56
CA VAL A 226 -13.62 -3.12 4.43
C VAL A 226 -14.66 -4.16 4.85
N SER A 227 -15.09 -4.11 6.12
CA SER A 227 -16.09 -5.01 6.71
C SER A 227 -17.36 -4.26 7.09
N LEU A 228 -18.52 -4.92 6.93
CA LEU A 228 -19.84 -4.34 7.14
C LEU A 228 -20.06 -3.79 8.55
N ASP A 229 -19.65 -4.55 9.56
CA ASP A 229 -19.78 -4.23 10.98
C ASP A 229 -18.45 -3.85 11.62
N GLY A 230 -17.40 -3.65 10.81
CA GLY A 230 -16.06 -3.34 11.30
C GLY A 230 -16.00 -2.06 12.14
N SER A 231 -16.84 -1.06 11.83
CA SER A 231 -16.92 0.19 12.61
C SER A 231 -17.38 0.02 14.06
N LYS A 232 -17.97 -1.14 14.40
CA LYS A 232 -18.34 -1.47 15.79
C LYS A 232 -17.12 -1.89 16.61
N LEU A 233 -16.06 -2.37 15.97
CA LEU A 233 -14.82 -2.74 16.64
C LEU A 233 -13.99 -1.49 16.91
N GLN A 234 -13.64 -1.27 18.18
CA GLN A 234 -12.70 -0.25 18.60
C GLN A 234 -11.29 -0.83 18.61
N VAL A 235 -10.34 -0.10 18.02
CA VAL A 235 -8.92 -0.45 18.04
C VAL A 235 -8.38 -0.25 19.45
N ASP A 236 -7.77 -1.31 19.98
CA ASP A 236 -7.13 -1.32 21.29
C ASP A 236 -5.90 -2.25 21.29
N TYR A 237 -4.70 -1.68 21.23
CA TYR A 237 -3.46 -2.48 21.33
C TYR A 237 -3.14 -2.97 22.75
N ASP A 238 -3.81 -2.48 23.79
CA ASP A 238 -3.65 -2.97 25.17
C ASP A 238 -4.52 -4.21 25.46
N CYS A 239 -5.57 -4.46 24.67
CA CYS A 239 -6.43 -5.62 24.89
C CYS A 239 -5.72 -6.96 24.63
N SER A 240 -6.16 -8.01 25.32
CA SER A 240 -5.75 -9.39 25.02
C SER A 240 -6.43 -9.93 23.76
N LEU A 241 -5.83 -10.94 23.12
CA LEU A 241 -6.44 -11.59 21.95
C LEU A 241 -7.82 -12.22 22.26
N SER A 242 -8.00 -12.71 23.48
CA SER A 242 -9.29 -13.26 23.93
C SER A 242 -10.37 -12.19 24.09
N GLU A 243 -10.00 -10.96 24.46
CA GLU A 243 -10.91 -9.81 24.50
C GLU A 243 -11.27 -9.35 23.10
N LEU A 244 -10.28 -9.24 22.22
CA LEU A 244 -10.49 -8.93 20.81
C LEU A 244 -11.45 -9.92 20.15
N ALA A 245 -11.23 -11.23 20.34
CA ALA A 245 -12.12 -12.26 19.80
C ALA A 245 -13.57 -12.11 20.32
N ARG A 246 -13.75 -11.83 21.61
CA ARG A 246 -15.08 -11.55 22.19
C ARG A 246 -15.73 -10.31 21.57
N ASN A 247 -14.96 -9.28 21.27
CA ASN A 247 -15.47 -8.06 20.65
C ASN A 247 -15.88 -8.27 19.18
N ILE A 248 -15.17 -9.13 18.44
CA ILE A 248 -15.49 -9.47 17.05
C ILE A 248 -16.77 -10.33 16.95
N LEU A 249 -17.04 -11.19 17.93
CA LEU A 249 -18.16 -12.14 17.91
C LEU A 249 -19.49 -11.58 18.45
N ARG A 250 -19.51 -10.34 18.92
CA ARG A 250 -20.70 -9.64 19.45
C ARG A 250 -21.54 -9.03 18.34
#